data_AF-A0A4U0ZYN7-F1
#
_entry.id   AF-A0A4U0ZYN7-F1
#
_cell.length_a   1.000
_cell.length_b   1.000
_cell.length_c   1.000
_cell.angle_alpha   90.00
_cell.angle_beta   90.00
_cell.angle_gamma   90.00
#
_symmetry.space_group_name_H-M   'P 1'
#
loop_
_entity.id
_entity.type
_entity.pdbx_description
1 polymer ?
#
loop_
_entity_poly.entity_id
_entity_poly.type
_entity_poly.pdbx_seq_one_letter_code
_entity_poly.pdbx_strand_id
1 'polypeptide(L)'
;MQKNGPEREVVILMADMVQYSQISSGMTPVEIRDFLVKYHDRIHEITDCEENFPLDSEPSAGDGSLMIFDKREGEDRSGVCTRALQAALQMARAIEGGALAPTRMGILLGEITEAQIGAKMAKFGASFAVANRLEELCGYFGTTLLMDREVARYQQGFDQDIVNIAKVSLTSVLHPMNIFTIYQPGIHCSPDIDQQKLRTFISMKNEAMEFFTGNLQLGIRPNFPKVRDELLETQNYFIEMTGRKDIGIDRILEYIRETPFPASDFDRSGMKLMEKKRDSMGERLFHLSKELMRAMNPDFYHSLVVDTRWERFFRLEWKNAGDVIIEIDSVPDGIYYLVSGTAETFNGYNELLSTMESGMVFGEMAYFGTEKKRTATVRAKTDVVLRRISTSDFENLPVIIKIFEQIANARRQEIGADSKRPQDQIATPSA
;
A
#
# COMPACT_ATOMS: atom_id res chain seq x y z
N MET A 1 -35.22 36.12 -3.18
CA MET A 1 -34.28 35.72 -4.25
C MET A 1 -33.59 34.43 -3.82
N GLN A 2 -34.07 33.27 -4.27
CA GLN A 2 -33.29 32.03 -4.20
C GLN A 2 -32.15 32.17 -5.21
N LYS A 3 -30.96 32.55 -4.74
CA LYS A 3 -29.74 32.70 -5.55
C LYS A 3 -28.95 31.40 -5.69
N ASN A 4 -29.36 30.37 -4.95
CA ASN A 4 -28.70 29.07 -4.90
C ASN A 4 -29.69 28.03 -5.41
N GLY A 5 -29.24 27.19 -6.33
CA GLY A 5 -29.95 25.99 -6.75
C GLY A 5 -30.07 24.99 -5.60
N PRO A 6 -31.02 24.04 -5.68
CA PRO A 6 -31.11 22.97 -4.70
C PRO A 6 -29.85 22.10 -4.73
N GLU A 7 -29.52 21.52 -3.58
CA GLU A 7 -28.50 20.47 -3.48
C GLU A 7 -28.99 19.25 -4.28
N ARG A 8 -28.08 18.68 -5.08
CA ARG A 8 -28.38 17.54 -5.94
C ARG A 8 -27.29 16.49 -5.88
N GLU A 9 -27.71 15.23 -5.91
CA GLU A 9 -26.82 14.07 -5.92
C GLU A 9 -26.48 13.69 -7.38
N VAL A 10 -25.19 13.66 -7.69
CA VAL A 10 -24.65 13.46 -9.04
C VAL A 10 -23.45 12.52 -9.00
N VAL A 11 -23.08 11.93 -10.14
CA VAL A 11 -21.80 11.26 -10.28
C VAL A 11 -20.80 12.20 -10.95
N ILE A 12 -19.67 12.43 -10.30
CA ILE A 12 -18.60 13.29 -10.75
C ILE A 12 -17.48 12.41 -11.30
N LEU A 13 -17.03 12.70 -12.52
CA LEU A 13 -15.83 12.12 -13.12
C LEU A 13 -14.82 13.24 -13.34
N MET A 14 -13.67 13.13 -12.68
CA MET A 14 -12.50 13.96 -12.91
C MET A 14 -11.49 13.22 -13.76
N ALA A 15 -11.04 13.86 -14.84
CA ALA A 15 -10.04 13.31 -15.73
C ALA A 15 -8.84 14.25 -15.84
N ASP A 16 -7.63 13.69 -15.93
CA ASP A 16 -6.40 14.46 -16.13
C ASP A 16 -5.36 13.67 -16.93
N MET A 17 -4.56 14.36 -17.73
CA MET A 17 -3.61 13.72 -18.64
C MET A 17 -2.36 13.24 -17.91
N VAL A 18 -1.91 12.03 -18.25
CA VAL A 18 -0.65 11.50 -17.73
C VAL A 18 0.53 12.23 -18.38
N GLN A 19 1.41 12.79 -17.54
CA GLN A 19 2.68 13.42 -17.95
C GLN A 19 2.53 14.62 -18.90
N TYR A 20 1.41 15.35 -18.84
CA TYR A 20 1.20 16.55 -19.65
C TYR A 20 2.37 17.53 -19.63
N SER A 21 2.92 17.86 -18.45
CA SER A 21 4.06 18.78 -18.33
C SER A 21 5.30 18.31 -19.11
N GLN A 22 5.51 17.00 -19.24
CA GLN A 22 6.62 16.45 -20.03
C GLN A 22 6.32 16.54 -21.52
N ILE A 23 5.08 16.23 -21.92
CA ILE A 23 4.62 16.33 -23.31
C ILE A 23 4.70 17.79 -23.80
N SER A 24 4.28 18.74 -22.97
CA SER A 24 4.21 20.16 -23.32
C SER A 24 5.55 20.91 -23.18
N SER A 25 6.58 20.31 -22.56
CA SER A 25 7.84 20.99 -22.22
C SER A 25 8.61 21.55 -23.43
N GLY A 26 8.36 21.02 -24.63
CA GLY A 26 8.98 21.47 -25.88
C GLY A 26 8.04 22.21 -26.83
N MET A 27 6.78 22.40 -26.44
CA MET A 27 5.76 22.97 -27.31
C MET A 27 5.69 24.50 -27.16
N THR A 28 5.44 25.17 -28.27
CA THR A 28 5.04 26.58 -28.29
C THR A 28 3.63 26.77 -27.73
N PRO A 29 3.23 27.97 -27.28
CA PRO A 29 1.87 28.21 -26.79
C PRO A 29 0.76 27.85 -27.80
N VAL A 30 1.03 27.98 -29.10
CA VAL A 30 0.08 27.61 -30.17
C VAL A 30 -0.07 26.10 -30.26
N GLU A 31 1.04 25.37 -30.21
CA GLU A 31 1.02 23.89 -30.22
C GLU A 31 0.35 23.34 -28.96
N ILE A 32 0.59 23.93 -27.79
CA ILE A 32 -0.11 23.56 -26.54
C ILE A 32 -1.62 23.76 -26.68
N ARG A 33 -2.04 24.92 -27.21
CA ARG A 33 -3.47 25.20 -27.45
C ARG A 33 -4.07 24.16 -28.38
N ASP A 34 -3.48 23.92 -29.54
CA ASP A 34 -4.03 23.01 -30.55
C ASP A 34 -4.07 21.56 -30.04
N PHE A 35 -3.05 21.17 -29.26
CA PHE A 35 -3.01 19.87 -28.58
C PHE A 35 -4.13 19.72 -27.54
N LEU A 36 -4.31 20.71 -26.66
CA LEU A 36 -5.35 20.68 -25.63
C LEU A 36 -6.75 20.72 -26.22
N VAL A 37 -6.98 21.53 -27.26
CA VAL A 37 -8.27 21.56 -27.97
C VAL A 37 -8.57 20.18 -28.54
N LYS A 38 -7.62 19.58 -29.27
CA LYS A 38 -7.80 18.23 -29.82
C LYS A 38 -8.05 17.17 -28.75
N TYR A 39 -7.36 17.27 -27.61
CA TYR A 39 -7.54 16.35 -26.48
C TYR A 39 -8.95 16.45 -25.90
N HIS A 40 -9.42 17.67 -25.61
CA HIS A 40 -10.75 17.90 -25.04
C HIS A 40 -11.87 17.59 -26.05
N ASP A 41 -11.68 17.91 -27.33
CA ASP A 41 -12.61 17.52 -28.40
C ASP A 41 -12.76 15.99 -28.46
N ARG A 42 -11.65 15.27 -28.32
CA ARG A 42 -11.67 13.81 -28.33
C ARG A 42 -12.38 13.21 -27.12
N ILE A 43 -12.20 13.81 -25.94
CA ILE A 43 -12.97 13.44 -24.75
C ILE A 43 -14.46 13.66 -25.00
N HIS A 44 -14.82 14.82 -25.56
CA HIS A 44 -16.21 15.15 -25.87
C HIS A 44 -16.79 14.15 -26.88
N GLU A 45 -16.12 13.86 -27.98
CA GLU A 45 -16.54 12.85 -28.98
C GLU A 45 -16.81 11.46 -28.39
N ILE A 46 -16.05 11.05 -27.37
CA ILE A 46 -16.22 9.75 -26.72
C ILE A 46 -17.42 9.76 -25.77
N THR A 47 -17.68 10.89 -25.11
CA THR A 47 -18.63 10.98 -23.99
C THR A 47 -19.98 11.57 -24.39
N ASP A 48 -20.04 12.32 -25.50
CA ASP A 48 -21.24 12.94 -26.06
C ASP A 48 -22.09 11.93 -26.82
N CYS A 49 -22.69 10.99 -26.10
CA CYS A 49 -23.64 10.03 -26.63
C CYS A 49 -24.93 10.03 -25.80
N GLU A 50 -26.05 9.67 -26.44
CA GLU A 50 -27.39 9.68 -25.83
C GLU A 50 -27.43 8.85 -24.53
N GLU A 51 -26.67 7.76 -24.49
CA GLU A 51 -26.55 6.89 -23.32
C GLU A 51 -25.95 7.59 -22.10
N ASN A 52 -25.15 8.63 -22.28
CA ASN A 52 -24.50 9.37 -21.19
C ASN A 52 -25.31 10.57 -20.70
N PHE A 53 -26.33 11.03 -21.44
CA PHE A 53 -27.14 12.17 -21.02
C PHE A 53 -28.09 11.84 -19.85
N PRO A 54 -28.34 12.80 -18.94
CA PRO A 54 -27.80 14.16 -18.90
C PRO A 54 -26.35 14.19 -18.39
N LEU A 55 -25.48 14.81 -19.18
CA LEU A 55 -24.05 14.96 -18.94
C LEU A 55 -23.70 16.44 -19.12
N ASP A 56 -23.04 17.00 -18.12
CA ASP A 56 -22.39 18.31 -18.22
C ASP A 56 -20.87 18.10 -18.21
N SER A 57 -20.19 18.58 -19.25
CA SER A 57 -18.75 18.39 -19.44
C SER A 57 -18.07 19.75 -19.59
N GLU A 58 -17.15 20.05 -18.68
CA GLU A 58 -16.41 21.31 -18.64
C GLU A 58 -14.89 21.04 -18.64
N PRO A 59 -14.13 21.54 -19.64
CA PRO A 59 -12.68 21.49 -19.57
C PRO A 59 -12.20 22.38 -18.42
N SER A 60 -11.35 21.81 -17.56
CA SER A 60 -10.65 22.56 -16.51
C SER A 60 -9.47 23.33 -17.11
N ALA A 61 -8.92 24.29 -16.37
CA ALA A 61 -7.76 25.04 -16.86
C ALA A 61 -6.56 24.11 -17.07
N GLY A 62 -6.21 23.84 -18.34
CA GLY A 62 -5.12 22.95 -18.73
C GLY A 62 -5.63 21.64 -19.34
N ASP A 63 -5.08 20.53 -18.86
CA ASP A 63 -5.30 19.16 -19.32
C ASP A 63 -6.37 18.39 -18.52
N GLY A 64 -6.91 18.97 -17.46
CA GLY A 64 -8.00 18.38 -16.69
C GLY A 64 -9.38 18.57 -17.35
N SER A 65 -10.28 17.62 -17.15
CA SER A 65 -11.68 17.68 -17.61
C SER A 65 -12.64 17.23 -16.50
N LEU A 66 -13.73 17.97 -16.34
CA LEU A 66 -14.80 17.72 -15.37
C LEU A 66 -16.06 17.26 -16.07
N MET A 67 -16.58 16.11 -15.66
CA MET A 67 -17.84 15.58 -16.14
C MET A 67 -18.78 15.33 -14.96
N ILE A 68 -20.03 15.73 -15.11
CA ILE A 68 -21.07 15.58 -14.12
C ILE A 68 -22.25 14.87 -14.77
N PHE A 69 -22.57 13.70 -14.23
CA PHE A 69 -23.70 12.88 -14.66
C PHE A 69 -24.86 13.12 -13.69
N ASP A 70 -25.93 13.72 -14.20
CA ASP A 70 -27.18 13.93 -13.48
C ASP A 70 -28.13 12.75 -13.66
N LYS A 71 -29.03 12.56 -12.69
CA LYS A 71 -30.09 11.55 -12.81
C LYS A 71 -31.11 11.97 -13.88
N ARG A 72 -31.51 11.00 -14.70
CA ARG A 72 -32.71 11.10 -15.55
C ARG A 72 -33.97 11.14 -14.68
N GLU A 73 -35.08 11.59 -15.27
CA GLU A 73 -36.37 11.51 -14.60
C GLU A 73 -36.71 10.05 -14.26
N GLY A 74 -36.90 9.76 -12.96
CA GLY A 74 -37.17 8.41 -12.45
C GLY A 74 -35.94 7.49 -12.32
N GLU A 75 -34.73 7.96 -12.64
CA GLU A 75 -33.50 7.17 -12.50
C GLU A 75 -33.01 7.13 -11.04
N ASP A 76 -32.60 5.95 -10.60
CA ASP A 76 -32.03 5.73 -9.28
C ASP A 76 -30.50 5.90 -9.28
N ARG A 77 -29.85 5.61 -8.15
CA ARG A 77 -28.38 5.66 -8.05
C ARG A 77 -27.70 4.66 -8.99
N SER A 78 -28.33 3.51 -9.22
CA SER A 78 -27.75 2.46 -10.06
C SER A 78 -27.65 2.89 -11.52
N GLY A 79 -28.68 3.53 -12.06
CA GLY A 79 -28.64 4.03 -13.44
C GLY A 79 -27.49 5.03 -13.65
N VAL A 80 -27.44 6.09 -12.83
CA VAL A 80 -26.43 7.16 -12.99
C VAL A 80 -25.00 6.66 -12.74
N CYS A 81 -24.77 5.80 -11.74
CA CYS A 81 -23.46 5.20 -11.49
C CYS A 81 -23.01 4.30 -12.64
N THR A 82 -23.93 3.53 -13.22
CA THR A 82 -23.63 2.64 -14.36
C THR A 82 -23.23 3.44 -15.59
N ARG A 83 -23.97 4.51 -15.92
CA ARG A 83 -23.66 5.38 -17.07
C ARG A 83 -22.30 6.06 -16.92
N ALA A 84 -22.04 6.65 -15.75
CA ALA A 84 -20.76 7.29 -15.49
C ALA A 84 -19.58 6.31 -15.59
N LEU A 85 -19.73 5.09 -15.07
CA LEU A 85 -18.72 4.05 -15.20
C LEU A 85 -18.54 3.60 -16.65
N GLN A 86 -19.63 3.44 -17.41
CA GLN A 86 -19.57 3.12 -18.84
C GLN A 86 -18.80 4.16 -19.64
N ALA A 87 -19.05 5.45 -19.40
CA ALA A 87 -18.31 6.55 -20.03
C ALA A 87 -16.81 6.48 -19.71
N ALA A 88 -16.44 6.23 -18.44
CA ALA A 88 -15.05 6.05 -18.05
C ALA A 88 -14.40 4.82 -18.73
N LEU A 89 -15.13 3.72 -18.89
CA LEU A 89 -14.64 2.53 -19.60
C LEU A 89 -14.51 2.76 -21.10
N GLN A 90 -15.37 3.56 -21.71
CA GLN A 90 -15.22 3.98 -23.11
C GLN A 90 -13.95 4.82 -23.30
N MET A 91 -13.69 5.77 -22.41
CA MET A 91 -12.44 6.54 -22.40
C MET A 91 -11.22 5.63 -22.19
N ALA A 92 -11.28 4.68 -21.25
CA ALA A 92 -10.20 3.73 -21.00
C ALA A 92 -9.87 2.87 -22.23
N ARG A 93 -10.88 2.38 -22.96
CA ARG A 93 -10.70 1.64 -24.22
C ARG A 93 -10.15 2.53 -25.33
N ALA A 94 -10.54 3.80 -25.37
CA ALA A 94 -9.99 4.75 -26.32
C ALA A 94 -8.50 5.04 -26.04
N ILE A 95 -8.09 5.05 -24.77
CA ILE A 95 -6.67 5.17 -24.38
C ILE A 95 -5.89 3.95 -24.89
N GLU A 96 -6.38 2.73 -24.62
CA GLU A 96 -5.73 1.50 -25.09
C GLU A 96 -5.64 1.45 -26.62
N GLY A 97 -6.70 1.88 -27.31
CA GLY A 97 -6.72 1.98 -28.77
C GLY A 97 -5.88 3.12 -29.36
N GLY A 98 -5.21 3.93 -28.52
CA GLY A 98 -4.43 5.10 -28.94
C GLY A 98 -5.27 6.26 -29.49
N ALA A 99 -6.60 6.17 -29.36
CA ALA A 99 -7.56 7.18 -29.78
C ALA A 99 -7.63 8.37 -28.82
N LEU A 100 -7.26 8.18 -27.56
CA LEU A 100 -7.19 9.22 -26.52
C LEU A 100 -5.80 9.17 -25.86
N ALA A 101 -5.25 10.34 -25.51
CA ALA A 101 -3.99 10.38 -24.77
C ALA A 101 -4.15 9.71 -23.39
N PRO A 102 -3.11 9.06 -22.84
CA PRO A 102 -3.17 8.46 -21.51
C PRO A 102 -3.74 9.43 -20.47
N THR A 103 -4.85 9.04 -19.86
CA THR A 103 -5.68 9.89 -18.99
C THR A 103 -6.08 9.09 -17.76
N ARG A 104 -5.94 9.68 -16.57
CA ARG A 104 -6.38 9.11 -15.30
C ARG A 104 -7.79 9.61 -14.99
N MET A 105 -8.60 8.81 -14.31
CA MET A 105 -9.99 9.12 -14.04
C MET A 105 -10.40 8.80 -12.59
N GLY A 106 -10.95 9.77 -11.88
CA GLY A 106 -11.53 9.61 -10.55
C GLY A 106 -13.05 9.76 -10.58
N ILE A 107 -13.79 8.74 -10.14
CA ILE A 107 -15.26 8.71 -10.18
C ILE A 107 -15.83 8.69 -8.76
N LEU A 108 -16.81 9.55 -8.49
CA LEU A 108 -17.42 9.69 -7.17
C LEU A 108 -18.92 9.97 -7.27
N LEU A 109 -19.74 9.24 -6.51
CA LEU A 109 -21.11 9.66 -6.23
C LEU A 109 -21.11 10.68 -5.08
N GLY A 110 -21.68 11.87 -5.30
CA GLY A 110 -21.66 12.93 -4.29
C GLY A 110 -22.71 14.01 -4.50
N GLU A 111 -22.75 14.97 -3.57
CA GLU A 111 -23.68 16.08 -3.58
C GLU A 111 -22.99 17.36 -4.06
N ILE A 112 -23.67 18.10 -4.93
CA ILE A 112 -23.25 19.40 -5.40
C ILE A 112 -24.35 20.43 -5.24
N THR A 113 -23.96 21.68 -5.10
CA THR A 113 -24.85 22.85 -5.11
C THR A 113 -24.37 23.84 -6.17
N GLU A 114 -25.33 24.54 -6.73
CA GLU A 114 -25.12 25.47 -7.83
C GLU A 114 -25.46 26.90 -7.38
N ALA A 115 -24.59 27.86 -7.67
CA ALA A 115 -24.85 29.26 -7.37
C ALA A 115 -24.34 30.19 -8.47
N GLN A 116 -25.14 31.22 -8.76
CA GLN A 116 -24.79 32.22 -9.76
C GLN A 116 -23.69 33.16 -9.22
N ILE A 117 -22.51 33.13 -9.84
CA ILE A 117 -21.42 34.08 -9.60
C ILE A 117 -21.25 34.97 -10.82
N GLY A 118 -21.75 36.22 -10.72
CA GLY A 118 -21.78 37.14 -11.84
C GLY A 118 -22.66 36.60 -12.98
N ALA A 119 -22.10 36.48 -14.18
CA ALA A 119 -22.80 35.92 -15.34
C ALA A 119 -22.66 34.39 -15.47
N LYS A 120 -21.85 33.75 -14.63
CA LYS A 120 -21.60 32.29 -14.71
C LYS A 120 -22.31 31.56 -13.58
N MET A 121 -22.82 30.38 -13.91
CA MET A 121 -23.29 29.43 -12.92
C MET A 121 -22.07 28.66 -12.42
N ALA A 122 -21.79 28.71 -11.12
CA ALA A 122 -20.66 28.02 -10.50
C ALA A 122 -21.13 26.84 -9.65
N LYS A 123 -20.39 25.74 -9.70
CA LYS A 123 -20.70 24.50 -8.99
C LYS A 123 -19.81 24.35 -7.76
N PHE A 124 -20.40 23.93 -6.65
CA PHE A 124 -19.74 23.80 -5.34
C PHE A 124 -20.02 22.44 -4.73
N GLY A 125 -19.02 21.87 -4.07
CA GLY A 125 -19.17 20.62 -3.33
C GLY A 125 -17.81 20.08 -2.91
N ALA A 126 -17.72 19.49 -1.71
CA ALA A 126 -16.52 18.79 -1.28
C ALA A 126 -16.23 17.57 -2.19
N SER A 127 -17.26 17.05 -2.85
CA SER A 127 -17.19 15.92 -3.78
C SER A 127 -16.22 16.16 -4.94
N PHE A 128 -16.07 17.39 -5.45
CA PHE A 128 -15.08 17.68 -6.49
C PHE A 128 -13.64 17.40 -6.01
N ALA A 129 -13.30 17.83 -4.78
CA ALA A 129 -11.98 17.61 -4.22
C ALA A 129 -11.68 16.12 -3.99
N VAL A 130 -12.69 15.33 -3.66
CA VAL A 130 -12.57 13.88 -3.48
C VAL A 130 -12.40 13.18 -4.83
N ALA A 131 -13.21 13.51 -5.84
CA ALA A 131 -13.09 12.96 -7.19
C ALA A 131 -11.71 13.27 -7.80
N ASN A 132 -11.23 14.50 -7.65
CA ASN A 132 -9.88 14.89 -8.09
C ASN A 132 -8.80 14.08 -7.37
N ARG A 133 -8.97 13.81 -6.07
CA ARG A 133 -8.00 12.99 -5.34
C ARG A 133 -8.02 11.52 -5.80
N LEU A 134 -9.18 10.97 -6.14
CA LEU A 134 -9.27 9.62 -6.72
C LEU A 134 -8.54 9.55 -8.06
N GLU A 135 -8.67 10.59 -8.90
CA GLU A 135 -7.89 10.72 -10.14
C GLU A 135 -6.38 10.69 -9.83
N GLU A 136 -5.91 11.52 -8.89
CA GLU A 136 -4.47 11.59 -8.57
C GLU A 136 -3.91 10.24 -8.09
N LEU A 137 -4.72 9.49 -7.33
CA LEU A 137 -4.35 8.17 -6.81
C LEU A 137 -4.21 7.10 -7.89
N CYS A 138 -4.80 7.29 -9.07
CA CYS A 138 -4.61 6.39 -10.19
C CYS A 138 -3.12 6.21 -10.52
N GLY A 139 -2.34 7.31 -10.45
CA GLY A 139 -0.90 7.27 -10.68
C GLY A 139 -0.12 6.53 -9.59
N TYR A 140 -0.62 6.52 -8.35
CA TYR A 140 0.03 5.79 -7.25
C TYR A 140 -0.20 4.28 -7.36
N PHE A 141 -1.44 3.87 -7.65
CA PHE A 141 -1.83 2.45 -7.79
C PHE A 141 -1.61 1.89 -9.20
N GLY A 142 -1.21 2.72 -10.17
CA GLY A 142 -0.96 2.30 -11.54
C GLY A 142 -2.22 1.85 -12.28
N THR A 143 -3.35 2.48 -11.98
CA THR A 143 -4.65 2.22 -12.62
C THR A 143 -5.03 3.39 -13.52
N THR A 144 -5.93 3.16 -14.48
CA THR A 144 -6.46 4.22 -15.36
C THR A 144 -7.65 4.92 -14.71
N LEU A 145 -8.42 4.19 -13.91
CA LEU A 145 -9.58 4.71 -13.21
C LEU A 145 -9.63 4.24 -11.76
N LEU A 146 -10.13 5.09 -10.87
CA LEU A 146 -10.50 4.76 -9.51
C LEU A 146 -11.90 5.31 -9.21
N MET A 147 -12.68 4.55 -8.45
CA MET A 147 -14.01 4.94 -8.03
C MET A 147 -14.18 4.74 -6.52
N ASP A 148 -15.11 5.49 -5.94
CA ASP A 148 -15.50 5.31 -4.55
C ASP A 148 -16.41 4.06 -4.36
N ARG A 149 -16.66 3.73 -3.10
CA ARG A 149 -17.49 2.58 -2.72
C ARG A 149 -18.91 2.66 -3.27
N GLU A 150 -19.54 3.84 -3.26
CA GLU A 150 -20.94 3.95 -3.65
C GLU A 150 -21.10 3.74 -5.17
N VAL A 151 -20.20 4.28 -6.00
CA VAL A 151 -20.21 3.99 -7.45
C VAL A 151 -19.98 2.49 -7.70
N ALA A 152 -18.99 1.87 -7.03
CA ALA A 152 -18.73 0.44 -7.17
C ALA A 152 -19.93 -0.44 -6.72
N ARG A 153 -20.68 0.01 -5.71
CA ARG A 153 -21.82 -0.70 -5.16
C ARG A 153 -23.08 -0.57 -6.01
N TYR A 154 -23.36 0.62 -6.56
CA TYR A 154 -24.62 0.87 -7.27
C TYR A 154 -24.54 0.56 -8.76
N GLN A 155 -23.36 0.59 -9.38
CA GLN A 155 -23.24 0.20 -10.79
C GLN A 155 -23.86 -1.18 -11.04
N GLN A 156 -24.29 -1.42 -12.27
CA GLN A 156 -24.81 -2.72 -12.70
C GLN A 156 -24.03 -3.26 -13.89
N GLY A 157 -23.82 -4.57 -13.90
CA GLY A 157 -23.22 -5.29 -15.03
C GLY A 157 -21.69 -5.42 -14.99
N PHE A 158 -21.01 -4.84 -13.99
CA PHE A 158 -19.55 -4.93 -13.84
C PHE A 158 -19.09 -5.66 -12.56
N ASP A 159 -20.00 -6.34 -11.86
CA ASP A 159 -19.72 -6.97 -10.55
C ASP A 159 -18.53 -7.94 -10.58
N GLN A 160 -18.37 -8.67 -11.68
CA GLN A 160 -17.30 -9.65 -11.85
C GLN A 160 -15.93 -9.02 -12.15
N ASP A 161 -15.91 -7.74 -12.51
CA ASP A 161 -14.71 -7.03 -12.93
C ASP A 161 -14.23 -6.01 -11.88
N ILE A 162 -15.02 -5.76 -10.82
CA ILE A 162 -14.67 -4.85 -9.74
C ILE A 162 -13.52 -5.42 -8.91
N VAL A 163 -12.52 -4.57 -8.68
CA VAL A 163 -11.36 -4.86 -7.85
C VAL A 163 -11.26 -3.85 -6.72
N ASN A 164 -11.20 -4.33 -5.48
CA ASN A 164 -10.87 -3.55 -4.30
C ASN A 164 -9.37 -3.21 -4.34
N ILE A 165 -9.04 -1.92 -4.33
CA ILE A 165 -7.65 -1.45 -4.43
C ILE A 165 -7.07 -1.14 -3.07
N ALA A 166 -7.79 -0.38 -2.23
CA ALA A 166 -7.31 0.01 -0.92
C ALA A 166 -8.43 0.62 -0.06
N LYS A 167 -8.12 0.79 1.23
CA LYS A 167 -8.82 1.69 2.15
C LYS A 167 -7.87 2.81 2.53
N VAL A 168 -8.15 4.06 2.14
CA VAL A 168 -7.24 5.20 2.28
C VAL A 168 -7.86 6.34 3.07
N SER A 169 -7.07 7.06 3.86
CA SER A 169 -7.45 8.40 4.33
C SER A 169 -6.92 9.46 3.39
N LEU A 170 -7.80 10.39 3.02
CA LEU A 170 -7.44 11.57 2.26
C LEU A 170 -7.42 12.76 3.23
N THR A 171 -6.43 13.64 3.14
CA THR A 171 -6.26 14.79 4.05
C THR A 171 -7.45 15.76 4.06
N SER A 172 -8.28 15.72 3.02
CA SER A 172 -9.50 16.51 2.84
C SER A 172 -10.81 15.78 3.22
N VAL A 173 -10.75 14.51 3.63
CA VAL A 173 -11.94 13.69 3.94
C VAL A 173 -11.86 13.19 5.38
N LEU A 174 -12.93 13.41 6.15
CA LEU A 174 -13.01 13.06 7.57
C LEU A 174 -13.02 11.55 7.83
N HIS A 175 -13.31 10.75 6.80
CA HIS A 175 -13.49 9.31 6.90
C HIS A 175 -12.69 8.57 5.82
N PRO A 176 -12.17 7.38 6.13
CA PRO A 176 -11.40 6.59 5.18
C PRO A 176 -12.33 6.09 4.08
N MET A 177 -11.81 6.06 2.87
CA MET A 177 -12.54 5.65 1.70
C MET A 177 -12.00 4.32 1.20
N ASN A 178 -12.92 3.39 0.91
CA ASN A 178 -12.60 2.22 0.11
C ASN A 178 -12.63 2.65 -1.36
N ILE A 179 -11.56 2.33 -2.08
CA ILE A 179 -11.40 2.68 -3.48
C ILE A 179 -11.36 1.42 -4.34
N PHE A 180 -11.98 1.51 -5.50
CA PHE A 180 -12.21 0.39 -6.39
C PHE A 180 -11.80 0.76 -7.82
N THR A 181 -11.61 -0.26 -8.66
CA THR A 181 -11.39 -0.10 -10.10
C THR A 181 -12.00 -1.28 -10.87
N ILE A 182 -11.86 -1.30 -12.20
CA ILE A 182 -12.37 -2.35 -13.09
C ILE A 182 -11.22 -3.05 -13.82
N TYR A 183 -11.04 -4.35 -13.62
CA TYR A 183 -10.08 -5.15 -14.38
C TYR A 183 -10.80 -5.82 -15.54
N GLN A 184 -10.55 -5.31 -16.75
CA GLN A 184 -11.02 -5.90 -18.01
C GLN A 184 -9.87 -6.05 -19.01
N PRO A 185 -9.99 -6.98 -19.97
CA PRO A 185 -9.10 -7.04 -21.13
C PRO A 185 -9.06 -5.69 -21.87
N GLY A 186 -7.86 -5.21 -22.18
CA GLY A 186 -7.65 -3.91 -22.86
C GLY A 186 -7.83 -2.68 -21.96
N ILE A 187 -7.91 -2.85 -20.64
CA ILE A 187 -7.92 -1.72 -19.69
C ILE A 187 -6.76 -1.84 -18.71
N HIS A 188 -6.74 -2.91 -17.92
CA HIS A 188 -5.66 -3.19 -16.95
C HIS A 188 -4.73 -4.31 -17.41
N CYS A 189 -5.14 -5.04 -18.44
CA CYS A 189 -4.47 -6.21 -18.97
C CYS A 189 -4.47 -6.15 -20.50
N SER A 190 -3.61 -6.94 -21.14
CA SER A 190 -3.65 -7.09 -22.61
C SER A 190 -5.07 -7.48 -23.07
N PRO A 191 -5.53 -7.00 -24.23
CA PRO A 191 -6.82 -7.41 -24.82
C PRO A 191 -6.98 -8.92 -24.99
N ASP A 192 -5.87 -9.65 -25.20
CA ASP A 192 -5.87 -11.09 -25.48
C ASP A 192 -5.88 -11.97 -24.22
N ILE A 193 -6.02 -11.39 -23.04
CA ILE A 193 -5.95 -12.12 -21.78
C ILE A 193 -7.14 -13.08 -21.61
N ASP A 194 -6.86 -14.26 -21.06
CA ASP A 194 -7.89 -15.23 -20.70
C ASP A 194 -8.80 -14.64 -19.61
N GLN A 195 -10.08 -14.45 -19.95
CA GLN A 195 -11.08 -13.87 -19.05
C GLN A 195 -11.29 -14.70 -17.78
N GLN A 196 -11.21 -16.02 -17.86
CA GLN A 196 -11.41 -16.89 -16.70
C GLN A 196 -10.22 -16.77 -15.73
N LYS A 197 -8.99 -16.70 -16.27
CA LYS A 197 -7.81 -16.41 -15.44
C LYS A 197 -7.90 -15.03 -14.81
N LEU A 198 -8.32 -14.02 -15.56
CA LEU A 198 -8.50 -12.67 -15.02
C LEU A 198 -9.53 -12.64 -13.88
N ARG A 199 -10.69 -13.30 -14.06
CA ARG A 199 -11.70 -13.43 -12.99
C ARG A 199 -11.19 -14.14 -11.75
N THR A 200 -10.34 -15.15 -11.93
CA THR A 200 -9.71 -15.88 -10.84
C THR A 200 -8.77 -14.95 -10.05
N PHE A 201 -7.93 -14.19 -10.77
CA PHE A 201 -7.09 -13.14 -10.17
C PHE A 201 -7.91 -12.11 -9.39
N ILE A 202 -9.02 -11.63 -9.97
CA ILE A 202 -9.91 -10.65 -9.32
C ILE A 202 -10.48 -11.21 -8.00
N SER A 203 -10.96 -12.47 -8.01
CA SER A 203 -11.44 -13.14 -6.79
C SER A 203 -10.35 -13.21 -5.71
N MET A 204 -9.17 -13.72 -6.07
CA MET A 204 -8.03 -13.85 -5.15
C MET A 204 -7.63 -12.48 -4.55
N LYS A 205 -7.54 -11.45 -5.39
CA LYS A 205 -7.20 -10.10 -4.95
C LYS A 205 -8.27 -9.54 -4.01
N ASN A 206 -9.55 -9.66 -4.36
CA ASN A 206 -10.63 -9.15 -3.52
C ASN A 206 -10.70 -9.87 -2.17
N GLU A 207 -10.54 -11.20 -2.15
CA GLU A 207 -10.50 -12.00 -0.91
C GLU A 207 -9.35 -11.54 0.01
N ALA A 208 -8.15 -11.32 -0.54
CA ALA A 208 -7.04 -10.78 0.22
C ALA A 208 -7.33 -9.37 0.74
N MET A 209 -7.95 -8.52 -0.08
CA MET A 209 -8.25 -7.14 0.29
C MET A 209 -9.39 -7.02 1.31
N GLU A 210 -10.24 -8.03 1.50
CA GLU A 210 -11.17 -8.10 2.65
C GLU A 210 -10.40 -8.14 3.98
N PHE A 211 -9.29 -8.87 4.04
CA PHE A 211 -8.39 -8.87 5.21
C PHE A 211 -7.55 -7.60 5.31
N PHE A 212 -7.41 -6.81 4.25
CA PHE A 212 -6.71 -5.52 4.34
C PHE A 212 -7.65 -4.45 4.88
N THR A 213 -8.79 -4.28 4.23
CA THR A 213 -9.75 -3.22 4.51
C THR A 213 -10.59 -3.47 5.76
N GLY A 214 -10.78 -4.75 6.11
CA GLY A 214 -11.68 -5.22 7.16
C GLY A 214 -13.15 -5.21 6.70
N ASN A 215 -13.90 -6.21 7.14
CA ASN A 215 -15.34 -6.33 6.88
C ASN A 215 -16.08 -6.65 8.17
N LEU A 216 -16.48 -5.58 8.87
CA LEU A 216 -17.17 -5.67 10.15
C LEU A 216 -18.52 -6.39 10.07
N GLN A 217 -19.19 -6.37 8.90
CA GLN A 217 -20.46 -7.09 8.72
C GLN A 217 -20.27 -8.60 8.74
N LEU A 218 -19.11 -9.07 8.24
CA LEU A 218 -18.72 -10.48 8.26
C LEU A 218 -17.85 -10.84 9.48
N GLY A 219 -17.61 -9.89 10.39
CA GLY A 219 -16.71 -10.08 11.54
C GLY A 219 -15.23 -10.18 11.18
N ILE A 220 -14.85 -9.83 9.95
CA ILE A 220 -13.47 -9.85 9.47
C ILE A 220 -12.77 -8.57 9.92
N ARG A 221 -11.65 -8.71 10.63
CA ARG A 221 -10.79 -7.60 11.02
C ARG A 221 -9.55 -7.52 10.11
N PRO A 222 -8.93 -6.34 9.98
CA PRO A 222 -7.68 -6.19 9.26
C PRO A 222 -6.59 -7.17 9.77
N ASN A 223 -5.96 -7.90 8.86
CA ASN A 223 -4.91 -8.89 9.14
C ASN A 223 -3.81 -8.81 8.07
N PHE A 224 -2.88 -7.88 8.24
CA PHE A 224 -1.83 -7.60 7.26
C PHE A 224 -0.88 -8.77 6.97
N PRO A 225 -0.48 -9.61 7.95
CA PRO A 225 0.29 -10.82 7.64
C PRO A 225 -0.43 -11.74 6.66
N LYS A 226 -1.73 -11.98 6.88
CA LYS A 226 -2.53 -12.81 5.98
C LYS A 226 -2.65 -12.17 4.59
N VAL A 227 -2.97 -10.86 4.54
CA VAL A 227 -3.01 -10.08 3.29
C VAL A 227 -1.70 -10.22 2.52
N ARG A 228 -0.56 -10.10 3.20
CA ARG A 228 0.75 -10.17 2.55
C ARG A 228 0.95 -11.52 1.88
N ASP A 229 0.66 -12.60 2.59
CA ASP A 229 0.88 -13.95 2.07
C ASP A 229 -0.08 -14.24 0.88
N GLU A 230 -1.36 -13.86 0.99
CA GLU A 230 -2.35 -14.01 -0.09
C GLU A 230 -2.06 -13.10 -1.30
N LEU A 231 -1.62 -11.86 -1.07
CA LEU A 231 -1.26 -10.93 -2.14
C LEU A 231 0.05 -11.33 -2.84
N LEU A 232 1.01 -11.95 -2.15
CA LEU A 232 2.22 -12.49 -2.79
C LEU A 232 1.86 -13.63 -3.76
N GLU A 233 0.98 -14.53 -3.35
CA GLU A 233 0.46 -15.58 -4.23
C GLU A 233 -0.32 -14.99 -5.41
N THR A 234 -1.23 -14.06 -5.14
CA THR A 234 -2.01 -13.35 -6.15
C THR A 234 -1.13 -12.58 -7.14
N GLN A 235 -0.05 -11.96 -6.66
CA GLN A 235 0.92 -11.24 -7.48
C GLN A 235 1.68 -12.19 -8.41
N ASN A 236 2.08 -13.36 -7.92
CA ASN A 236 2.75 -14.38 -8.75
C ASN A 236 1.80 -14.88 -9.83
N TYR A 237 0.53 -15.18 -9.48
CA TYR A 237 -0.49 -15.56 -10.44
C TYR A 237 -0.68 -14.49 -11.53
N PHE A 238 -0.70 -13.21 -11.16
CA PHE A 238 -0.80 -12.11 -12.13
C PHE A 238 0.43 -12.01 -13.04
N ILE A 239 1.63 -12.22 -12.51
CA ILE A 239 2.87 -12.22 -13.30
C ILE A 239 2.88 -13.39 -14.28
N GLU A 240 2.47 -14.59 -13.85
CA GLU A 240 2.36 -15.75 -14.74
C GLU A 240 1.35 -15.50 -15.87
N MET A 241 0.27 -14.78 -15.57
CA MET A 241 -0.78 -14.46 -16.54
C MET A 241 -0.37 -13.33 -17.50
N THR A 242 0.35 -12.30 -17.04
CA THR A 242 0.56 -11.03 -17.78
C THR A 242 2.02 -10.71 -18.11
N GLY A 243 2.97 -11.41 -17.50
CA GLY A 243 4.40 -11.11 -17.59
C GLY A 243 4.85 -9.86 -16.81
N ARG A 244 3.95 -9.17 -16.11
CA ARG A 244 4.25 -7.94 -15.35
C ARG A 244 3.64 -7.97 -13.94
N LYS A 245 4.12 -7.08 -13.08
CA LYS A 245 3.57 -6.89 -11.73
C LYS A 245 2.28 -6.09 -11.75
N ASP A 246 1.46 -6.28 -10.72
CA ASP A 246 0.30 -5.45 -10.45
C ASP A 246 0.75 -4.32 -9.51
N ILE A 247 0.76 -3.08 -10.01
CA ILE A 247 1.27 -1.95 -9.23
C ILE A 247 0.43 -1.74 -7.95
N GLY A 248 -0.89 -1.97 -8.02
CA GLY A 248 -1.78 -1.88 -6.87
C GLY A 248 -1.35 -2.84 -5.75
N ILE A 249 -1.13 -4.11 -6.06
CA ILE A 249 -0.64 -5.10 -5.08
C ILE A 249 0.74 -4.70 -4.56
N ASP A 250 1.67 -4.28 -5.43
CA ASP A 250 3.03 -3.89 -5.03
C ASP A 250 2.99 -2.73 -4.00
N ARG A 251 2.09 -1.75 -4.17
CA ARG A 251 1.88 -0.66 -3.19
C ARG A 251 1.32 -1.12 -1.86
N ILE A 252 0.37 -2.06 -1.86
CA ILE A 252 -0.17 -2.60 -0.61
C ILE A 252 0.90 -3.42 0.12
N LEU A 253 1.67 -4.23 -0.60
CA LEU A 253 2.79 -4.99 -0.03
C LEU A 253 3.89 -4.07 0.50
N GLU A 254 4.21 -2.97 -0.19
CA GLU A 254 5.14 -1.94 0.27
C GLU A 254 4.66 -1.31 1.59
N TYR A 255 3.39 -0.91 1.64
CA TYR A 255 2.78 -0.38 2.86
C TYR A 255 2.82 -1.36 4.03
N ILE A 256 2.49 -2.64 3.79
CA ILE A 256 2.57 -3.69 4.82
C ILE A 256 4.04 -3.93 5.22
N ARG A 257 5.00 -3.78 4.32
CA ARG A 257 6.42 -3.90 4.67
C ARG A 257 6.84 -2.82 5.67
N GLU A 258 6.40 -1.58 5.47
CA GLU A 258 6.68 -0.44 6.34
C GLU A 258 5.82 -0.45 7.62
N THR A 259 4.58 -0.92 7.51
CA THR A 259 3.59 -0.99 8.58
C THR A 259 3.08 -2.43 8.68
N PRO A 260 3.82 -3.36 9.32
CA PRO A 260 3.49 -4.79 9.29
C PRO A 260 2.18 -5.18 9.97
N PHE A 261 1.57 -4.24 10.70
CA PHE A 261 0.32 -4.44 11.43
C PHE A 261 -0.62 -3.25 11.25
N PRO A 262 -1.94 -3.47 11.18
CA PRO A 262 -2.88 -2.38 11.20
C PRO A 262 -2.72 -1.60 12.50
N ALA A 263 -2.58 -0.27 12.38
CA ALA A 263 -2.61 0.61 13.54
C ALA A 263 -3.95 0.47 14.29
N SER A 264 -3.98 0.81 15.57
CA SER A 264 -5.20 0.73 16.38
C SER A 264 -6.35 1.59 15.84
N ASP A 265 -6.03 2.63 15.08
CA ASP A 265 -6.97 3.51 14.40
C ASP A 265 -7.24 3.12 12.94
N PHE A 266 -6.65 2.04 12.41
CA PHE A 266 -6.73 1.68 10.99
C PHE A 266 -8.17 1.45 10.51
N ASP A 267 -9.05 0.91 11.37
CA ASP A 267 -10.47 0.79 11.01
C ASP A 267 -11.14 2.15 10.73
N ARG A 268 -10.68 3.20 11.41
CA ARG A 268 -11.18 4.58 11.31
C ARG A 268 -10.34 5.48 10.41
N SER A 269 -9.11 5.12 10.08
CA SER A 269 -8.21 5.95 9.26
C SER A 269 -7.76 5.27 7.97
N GLY A 270 -7.89 3.96 7.84
CA GLY A 270 -7.27 3.23 6.72
C GLY A 270 -5.78 3.51 6.57
N MET A 271 -5.28 3.26 5.37
CA MET A 271 -3.93 3.55 4.94
C MET A 271 -3.71 5.07 4.90
N LYS A 272 -2.71 5.53 5.66
CA LYS A 272 -2.24 6.91 5.62
C LYS A 272 -1.24 7.03 4.48
N LEU A 273 -1.68 7.57 3.36
CA LEU A 273 -0.79 7.87 2.24
C LEU A 273 0.15 8.98 2.70
N MET A 274 1.44 8.68 2.79
CA MET A 274 2.43 9.72 3.02
C MET A 274 2.34 10.68 1.84
N GLU A 275 1.83 11.89 2.07
CA GLU A 275 1.91 12.95 1.05
C GLU A 275 3.36 13.00 0.59
N LYS A 276 3.57 12.98 -0.74
CA LYS A 276 4.88 13.19 -1.35
C LYS A 276 5.44 14.51 -0.82
N LYS A 277 6.14 14.47 0.31
CA LYS A 277 7.22 15.39 0.57
C LYS A 277 8.23 15.07 -0.51
N ARG A 278 8.16 15.83 -1.60
CA ARG A 278 9.32 16.14 -2.43
C ARG A 278 10.50 16.23 -1.47
N ASP A 279 11.42 15.29 -1.62
CA ASP A 279 12.73 15.34 -1.00
C ASP A 279 12.70 15.13 0.53
N SER A 280 12.11 14.02 1.00
CA SER A 280 12.16 13.69 2.42
C SER A 280 13.62 13.46 2.83
N MET A 281 14.03 14.06 3.95
CA MET A 281 15.33 13.79 4.57
C MET A 281 15.54 12.28 4.76
N GLY A 282 14.46 11.48 4.87
CA GLY A 282 14.48 10.02 4.89
C GLY A 282 14.90 9.38 3.58
N GLU A 283 14.42 9.82 2.41
CA GLU A 283 14.91 9.36 1.10
C GLU A 283 16.38 9.72 0.91
N ARG A 284 16.79 10.91 1.34
CA ARG A 284 18.20 11.31 1.31
C ARG A 284 19.05 10.54 2.31
N LEU A 285 18.55 10.27 3.52
CA LEU A 285 19.23 9.41 4.52
C LEU A 285 19.31 7.97 4.03
N PHE A 286 18.29 7.48 3.34
CA PHE A 286 18.21 6.14 2.79
C PHE A 286 19.10 5.98 1.56
N HIS A 287 19.14 6.97 0.67
CA HIS A 287 20.10 7.03 -0.42
C HIS A 287 21.53 7.18 0.11
N LEU A 288 21.75 8.06 1.09
CA LEU A 288 23.06 8.22 1.74
C LEU A 288 23.47 6.95 2.47
N SER A 289 22.56 6.26 3.16
CA SER A 289 22.84 5.00 3.85
C SER A 289 23.08 3.86 2.86
N LYS A 290 22.36 3.82 1.72
CA LYS A 290 22.63 2.88 0.62
C LYS A 290 23.99 3.10 0.00
N GLU A 291 24.34 4.34 -0.32
CA GLU A 291 25.64 4.70 -0.89
C GLU A 291 26.78 4.49 0.11
N LEU A 292 26.56 4.79 1.41
CA LEU A 292 27.49 4.46 2.49
C LEU A 292 27.67 2.95 2.65
N MET A 293 26.59 2.17 2.70
CA MET A 293 26.65 0.72 2.79
C MET A 293 27.35 0.10 1.58
N ARG A 294 27.08 0.63 0.37
CA ARG A 294 27.77 0.23 -0.86
C ARG A 294 29.27 0.54 -0.81
N ALA A 295 29.64 1.70 -0.28
CA ALA A 295 31.04 2.11 -0.14
C ALA A 295 31.77 1.35 0.99
N MET A 296 31.08 1.03 2.08
CA MET A 296 31.64 0.33 3.24
C MET A 296 31.81 -1.17 2.98
N ASN A 297 30.83 -1.81 2.34
CA ASN A 297 30.94 -3.21 1.95
C ASN A 297 30.05 -3.56 0.74
N PRO A 298 30.62 -3.57 -0.48
CA PRO A 298 29.89 -3.86 -1.72
C PRO A 298 29.16 -5.20 -1.71
N ASP A 299 29.74 -6.23 -1.07
CA ASP A 299 29.16 -7.56 -0.99
C ASP A 299 27.90 -7.60 -0.10
N PHE A 300 27.89 -6.83 1.00
CA PHE A 300 26.71 -6.71 1.87
C PHE A 300 25.62 -5.88 1.20
N TYR A 301 25.97 -4.79 0.53
CA TYR A 301 25.00 -3.98 -0.21
C TYR A 301 24.33 -4.81 -1.31
N HIS A 302 25.11 -5.53 -2.11
CA HIS A 302 24.54 -6.40 -3.15
C HIS A 302 23.64 -7.47 -2.54
N SER A 303 24.03 -8.07 -1.42
CA SER A 303 23.28 -9.20 -0.85
C SER A 303 22.03 -8.79 -0.06
N LEU A 304 22.00 -7.60 0.55
CA LEU A 304 20.86 -7.13 1.35
C LEU A 304 19.92 -6.21 0.58
N VAL A 305 20.46 -5.41 -0.36
CA VAL A 305 19.71 -4.33 -1.03
C VAL A 305 19.39 -4.66 -2.48
N VAL A 306 20.27 -5.37 -3.18
CA VAL A 306 20.09 -5.70 -4.62
C VAL A 306 19.44 -7.08 -4.77
N ASP A 307 19.90 -8.07 -4.02
CA ASP A 307 19.29 -9.39 -3.96
C ASP A 307 18.23 -9.43 -2.86
N THR A 308 16.94 -9.38 -3.20
CA THR A 308 15.85 -9.47 -2.21
C THR A 308 15.38 -10.91 -1.98
N ARG A 309 16.03 -11.91 -2.61
CA ARG A 309 15.64 -13.33 -2.45
C ARG A 309 15.84 -13.82 -1.02
N TRP A 310 16.54 -13.09 -0.17
CA TRP A 310 16.64 -13.43 1.25
C TRP A 310 15.33 -13.17 2.00
N GLU A 311 14.51 -12.20 1.57
CA GLU A 311 13.28 -11.81 2.27
C GLU A 311 12.31 -12.99 2.42
N ARG A 312 12.27 -13.90 1.42
CA ARG A 312 11.40 -15.09 1.43
C ARG A 312 11.75 -16.11 2.52
N PHE A 313 12.96 -16.06 3.07
CA PHE A 313 13.38 -16.96 4.15
C PHE A 313 12.98 -16.46 5.53
N PHE A 314 12.54 -15.20 5.64
CA PHE A 314 12.05 -14.64 6.88
C PHE A 314 10.55 -14.92 7.02
N ARG A 315 10.21 -15.89 7.85
CA ARG A 315 8.82 -16.20 8.18
C ARG A 315 8.35 -15.32 9.33
N LEU A 316 7.12 -14.82 9.25
CA LEU A 316 6.54 -14.05 10.33
C LEU A 316 5.97 -15.03 11.37
N GLU A 317 6.26 -14.82 12.65
CA GLU A 317 5.68 -15.58 13.75
C GLU A 317 5.05 -14.62 14.77
N TRP A 318 3.91 -15.05 15.33
CA TRP A 318 3.20 -14.32 16.38
C TRP A 318 3.25 -15.11 17.68
N LYS A 319 3.49 -14.39 18.78
CA LYS A 319 3.55 -14.94 20.13
C LYS A 319 2.79 -14.00 21.05
N ASN A 320 1.89 -14.55 21.85
CA ASN A 320 1.13 -13.78 22.83
C ASN A 320 2.03 -13.38 23.99
N ALA A 321 1.63 -12.36 24.75
CA ALA A 321 2.24 -12.05 26.03
C ALA A 321 2.32 -13.30 26.93
N GLY A 322 3.53 -13.59 27.44
CA GLY A 322 3.82 -14.75 28.28
C GLY A 322 4.36 -15.97 27.52
N ASP A 323 4.23 -16.04 26.19
CA ASP A 323 4.72 -17.16 25.40
C ASP A 323 6.25 -17.26 25.47
N VAL A 324 6.76 -18.49 25.61
CA VAL A 324 8.19 -18.78 25.49
C VAL A 324 8.55 -18.85 24.00
N ILE A 325 9.49 -18.02 23.60
CA ILE A 325 9.98 -17.90 22.22
C ILE A 325 11.20 -18.80 22.02
N ILE A 326 12.13 -18.74 22.97
CA ILE A 326 13.35 -19.57 23.03
C ILE A 326 13.48 -20.11 24.44
N GLU A 327 13.83 -21.38 24.57
CA GLU A 327 14.14 -21.99 25.86
C GLU A 327 15.66 -22.19 25.99
N ILE A 328 16.24 -21.90 27.16
CA ILE A 328 17.65 -22.15 27.44
C ILE A 328 18.01 -23.63 27.23
N ASP A 329 19.25 -23.90 26.80
CA ASP A 329 19.78 -25.23 26.48
C ASP A 329 19.09 -25.99 25.33
N SER A 330 18.01 -25.43 24.76
CA SER A 330 17.37 -26.03 23.59
C SER A 330 18.27 -25.96 22.35
N VAL A 331 18.00 -26.86 21.40
CA VAL A 331 18.68 -26.88 20.10
C VAL A 331 18.21 -25.66 19.28
N PRO A 332 19.13 -24.90 18.65
CA PRO A 332 18.74 -23.73 17.89
C PRO A 332 17.97 -24.11 16.62
N ASP A 333 16.80 -23.50 16.49
CA ASP A 333 15.82 -23.76 15.44
C ASP A 333 15.62 -22.56 14.49
N GLY A 334 16.24 -21.43 14.82
CA GLY A 334 16.27 -20.23 13.99
C GLY A 334 16.90 -19.02 14.67
N ILE A 335 17.03 -17.94 13.91
CA ILE A 335 17.36 -16.60 14.39
C ILE A 335 16.13 -15.73 14.26
N TYR A 336 15.89 -14.88 15.26
CA TYR A 336 14.68 -14.09 15.38
C TYR A 336 15.00 -12.60 15.33
N TYR A 337 14.16 -11.83 14.66
CA TYR A 337 14.17 -10.38 14.65
C TYR A 337 12.84 -9.88 15.22
N LEU A 338 12.89 -9.11 16.29
CA LEU A 338 11.72 -8.53 16.95
C LEU A 338 11.21 -7.34 16.12
N VAL A 339 10.11 -7.53 15.40
CA VAL A 339 9.50 -6.49 14.57
C VAL A 339 8.68 -5.53 15.43
N SER A 340 7.95 -6.06 16.42
CA SER A 340 7.00 -5.31 17.23
C SER A 340 6.83 -5.98 18.59
N GLY A 341 6.49 -5.19 19.60
CA GLY A 341 6.33 -5.62 20.99
C GLY A 341 7.64 -5.61 21.78
N THR A 342 7.60 -6.19 22.98
CA THR A 342 8.74 -6.32 23.87
C THR A 342 8.89 -7.75 24.35
N ALA A 343 10.14 -8.21 24.48
CA ALA A 343 10.48 -9.53 24.98
C ALA A 343 11.53 -9.43 26.09
N GLU A 344 11.54 -10.39 26.99
CA GLU A 344 12.44 -10.43 28.14
C GLU A 344 13.33 -11.67 28.05
N THR A 345 14.61 -11.50 28.35
CA THR A 345 15.60 -12.57 28.33
C THR A 345 15.94 -12.97 29.76
N PHE A 346 15.93 -14.27 30.06
CA PHE A 346 16.16 -14.83 31.38
C PHE A 346 17.32 -15.84 31.37
N ASN A 347 18.10 -15.89 32.44
CA ASN A 347 19.14 -16.91 32.62
C ASN A 347 18.57 -18.26 33.13
N GLY A 348 19.44 -19.25 33.35
CA GLY A 348 19.06 -20.57 33.89
C GLY A 348 18.48 -20.54 35.31
N TYR A 349 18.65 -19.44 36.05
CA TYR A 349 18.07 -19.21 37.38
C TYR A 349 16.76 -18.39 37.32
N ASN A 350 16.23 -18.15 36.11
CA ASN A 350 15.04 -17.34 35.85
C ASN A 350 15.16 -15.87 36.30
N GLU A 351 16.39 -15.36 36.36
CA GLU A 351 16.67 -13.94 36.60
C GLU A 351 16.63 -13.18 35.27
N LEU A 352 16.03 -11.98 35.29
CA LEU A 352 15.93 -11.11 34.11
C LEU A 352 17.31 -10.56 33.74
N LEU A 353 17.80 -10.91 32.56
CA LEU A 353 19.05 -10.40 31.99
C LEU A 353 18.85 -9.09 31.25
N SER A 354 17.81 -9.00 30.41
CA SER A 354 17.54 -7.83 29.60
C SER A 354 16.10 -7.79 29.08
N THR A 355 15.65 -6.59 28.74
CA THR A 355 14.41 -6.38 27.96
C THR A 355 14.81 -5.95 26.54
N MET A 356 14.21 -6.59 25.55
CA MET A 356 14.40 -6.34 24.13
C MET A 356 13.21 -5.58 23.56
N GLU A 357 13.53 -4.58 22.74
CA GLU A 357 12.56 -3.75 22.02
C GLU A 357 12.57 -4.06 20.51
N SER A 358 11.57 -3.54 19.81
CA SER A 358 11.49 -3.61 18.34
C SER A 358 12.81 -3.18 17.69
N GLY A 359 13.23 -3.92 16.66
CA GLY A 359 14.49 -3.72 15.95
C GLY A 359 15.62 -4.64 16.40
N MET A 360 15.46 -5.37 17.51
CA MET A 360 16.50 -6.25 18.03
C MET A 360 16.47 -7.66 17.40
N VAL A 361 17.67 -8.20 17.13
CA VAL A 361 17.88 -9.59 16.72
C VAL A 361 18.21 -10.43 17.96
N PHE A 362 17.76 -11.68 18.04
CA PHE A 362 18.12 -12.60 19.12
C PHE A 362 18.14 -14.07 18.68
N GLY A 363 18.77 -14.90 19.51
CA GLY A 363 18.97 -16.33 19.25
C GLY A 363 20.21 -16.65 18.41
N GLU A 364 20.87 -15.65 17.83
CA GLU A 364 22.06 -15.80 17.00
C GLU A 364 23.25 -16.40 17.78
N MET A 365 23.36 -16.12 19.08
CA MET A 365 24.47 -16.58 19.93
C MET A 365 24.66 -18.10 19.92
N ALA A 366 23.57 -18.85 19.77
CA ALA A 366 23.58 -20.31 19.72
C ALA A 366 24.29 -20.87 18.47
N TYR A 367 24.39 -20.11 17.38
CA TYR A 367 25.03 -20.59 16.15
C TYR A 367 26.54 -20.39 16.15
N PHE A 368 27.05 -19.46 16.95
CA PHE A 368 28.46 -19.10 16.99
C PHE A 368 29.16 -19.61 18.26
N GLY A 369 28.43 -20.32 19.14
CA GLY A 369 28.92 -20.91 20.39
C GLY A 369 29.52 -22.30 20.21
N THR A 370 30.39 -22.71 21.13
CA THR A 370 31.07 -24.02 21.11
C THR A 370 30.11 -25.20 21.18
N GLU A 371 29.01 -25.08 21.91
CA GLU A 371 28.08 -26.20 22.16
C GLU A 371 26.80 -26.18 21.32
N LYS A 372 26.64 -25.20 20.41
CA LYS A 372 25.41 -24.99 19.62
C LYS A 372 24.10 -25.10 20.43
N LYS A 373 24.04 -24.46 21.61
CA LYS A 373 22.86 -24.43 22.49
C LYS A 373 22.41 -23.00 22.78
N ARG A 374 21.13 -22.82 23.10
CA ARG A 374 20.58 -21.53 23.54
C ARG A 374 21.14 -21.16 24.92
N THR A 375 21.62 -19.94 25.05
CA THR A 375 22.28 -19.45 26.27
C THR A 375 21.33 -18.76 27.26
N ALA A 376 20.08 -18.53 26.85
CA ALA A 376 19.06 -17.86 27.65
C ALA A 376 17.66 -18.22 27.16
N THR A 377 16.68 -18.10 28.04
CA THR A 377 15.25 -18.21 27.72
C THR A 377 14.74 -16.83 27.31
N VAL A 378 13.97 -16.74 26.23
CA VAL A 378 13.31 -15.51 25.80
C VAL A 378 11.81 -15.68 25.90
N ARG A 379 11.13 -14.77 26.60
CA ARG A 379 9.68 -14.75 26.78
C ARG A 379 9.10 -13.46 26.24
N ALA A 380 7.95 -13.55 25.58
CA ALA A 380 7.19 -12.39 25.15
C ALA A 380 6.64 -11.65 26.40
N LYS A 381 6.92 -10.34 26.53
CA LYS A 381 6.39 -9.51 27.61
C LYS A 381 5.03 -8.91 27.21
N THR A 382 4.93 -8.46 25.97
CA THR A 382 3.67 -8.11 25.31
C THR A 382 3.38 -9.12 24.22
N ASP A 383 2.28 -8.96 23.48
CA ASP A 383 2.16 -9.62 22.18
C ASP A 383 3.34 -9.16 21.31
N VAL A 384 4.04 -10.11 20.69
CA VAL A 384 5.23 -9.83 19.89
C VAL A 384 5.12 -10.42 18.51
N VAL A 385 5.82 -9.77 17.59
CA VAL A 385 5.95 -10.21 16.21
C VAL A 385 7.40 -10.42 15.92
N LEU A 386 7.69 -11.60 15.38
CA LEU A 386 9.03 -12.02 15.05
C LEU A 386 9.11 -12.23 13.55
N ARG A 387 10.24 -11.88 12.95
CA ARG A 387 10.69 -12.54 11.72
C ARG A 387 11.70 -13.60 12.10
N ARG A 388 11.45 -14.85 11.72
CA ARG A 388 12.33 -15.98 11.94
C ARG A 388 12.98 -16.42 10.65
N ILE A 389 14.29 -16.63 10.69
CA ILE A 389 15.02 -17.41 9.69
C ILE A 389 15.26 -18.79 10.29
N SER A 390 14.87 -19.85 9.58
CA SER A 390 15.12 -21.23 10.05
C SER A 390 16.62 -21.55 10.05
N THR A 391 17.05 -22.53 10.84
CA THR A 391 18.46 -23.01 10.80
C THR A 391 18.89 -23.40 9.39
N SER A 392 18.06 -24.16 8.67
CA SER A 392 18.39 -24.63 7.32
C SER A 392 18.48 -23.48 6.31
N ASP A 393 17.63 -22.46 6.41
CA ASP A 393 17.71 -21.30 5.53
C ASP A 393 18.90 -20.41 5.89
N PHE A 394 19.20 -20.28 7.19
CA PHE A 394 20.30 -19.48 7.69
C PHE A 394 21.66 -19.97 7.20
N GLU A 395 21.88 -21.30 7.20
CA GLU A 395 23.12 -21.92 6.69
C GLU A 395 23.34 -21.66 5.19
N ASN A 396 22.27 -21.36 4.43
CA ASN A 396 22.33 -21.04 3.01
C ASN A 396 22.53 -19.54 2.70
N LEU A 397 22.71 -18.70 3.73
CA LEU A 397 22.84 -17.24 3.58
C LEU A 397 24.19 -16.72 4.12
N PRO A 398 25.33 -17.01 3.45
CA PRO A 398 26.67 -16.75 3.98
C PRO A 398 26.96 -15.28 4.33
N VAL A 399 26.30 -14.33 3.67
CA VAL A 399 26.45 -12.90 3.99
C VAL A 399 25.68 -12.52 5.26
N ILE A 400 24.48 -13.08 5.46
CA ILE A 400 23.71 -12.87 6.69
C ILE A 400 24.39 -13.54 7.88
N ILE A 401 25.04 -14.70 7.68
CA ILE A 401 25.88 -15.35 8.69
C ILE A 401 26.94 -14.38 9.23
N LYS A 402 27.65 -13.66 8.34
CA LYS A 402 28.69 -12.69 8.74
C LYS A 402 28.11 -11.52 9.56
N ILE A 403 26.90 -11.05 9.27
CA ILE A 403 26.23 -9.98 10.05
C ILE A 403 25.97 -10.48 11.48
N PHE A 404 25.32 -11.63 11.60
CA PHE A 404 24.94 -12.15 12.90
C PHE A 404 26.15 -12.62 13.71
N GLU A 405 27.24 -13.04 13.06
CA GLU A 405 28.51 -13.31 13.73
C GLU A 405 29.09 -12.04 14.37
N GLN A 406 29.06 -10.90 13.67
CA GLN A 406 29.50 -9.62 14.23
C GLN A 406 28.64 -9.19 15.43
N ILE A 407 27.31 -9.35 15.34
CA ILE A 407 26.38 -9.04 16.43
C ILE A 407 26.64 -9.97 17.64
N ALA A 408 26.83 -11.27 17.40
CA ALA A 408 27.14 -12.24 18.44
C ALA A 408 28.46 -11.92 19.16
N ASN A 409 29.49 -11.53 18.40
CA ASN A 409 30.79 -11.17 18.96
C ASN A 409 30.74 -9.89 19.79
N ALA A 410 30.00 -8.86 19.35
CA ALA A 410 29.80 -7.64 20.13
C ALA A 410 29.12 -7.95 21.48
N ARG A 411 28.04 -8.76 21.47
CA ARG A 411 27.33 -9.17 22.68
C ARG A 411 28.18 -9.99 23.64
N ARG A 412 29.05 -10.87 23.14
CA ARG A 412 30.00 -11.62 23.98
C ARG A 412 30.97 -10.70 24.71
N GLN A 413 31.43 -9.63 24.07
CA GLN A 413 32.32 -8.66 24.69
C GLN A 413 31.61 -7.87 25.80
N GLU A 414 30.33 -7.51 25.59
CA GLU A 414 29.49 -6.85 26.60
C GLU A 414 29.26 -7.75 27.83
N ILE A 415 28.84 -9.01 27.62
CA ILE A 415 28.61 -9.98 28.71
C ILE A 415 29.91 -10.30 29.47
N GLY A 416 31.04 -10.41 28.75
CA GLY A 416 32.37 -10.62 29.34
C GLY A 416 32.92 -9.41 30.10
N ALA A 417 32.48 -8.19 29.77
CA ALA A 417 32.85 -6.97 30.47
C ALA A 417 32.05 -6.77 31.77
N ASP A 418 30.75 -7.11 31.78
CA ASP A 418 29.93 -7.03 32.99
C ASP A 418 30.26 -8.11 34.04
N SER A 419 30.82 -9.25 33.62
CA SER A 419 31.32 -10.29 34.52
C SER A 419 32.62 -9.91 35.27
N LYS A 420 33.21 -8.73 35.00
CA LYS A 420 34.47 -8.25 35.59
C LYS A 420 34.31 -7.06 36.56
N ARG A 421 33.10 -6.71 37.01
CA ARG A 421 32.93 -5.73 38.11
C ARG A 421 33.20 -6.41 39.46
N PRO A 422 34.20 -5.98 40.26
CA PRO A 422 34.46 -6.58 41.56
C PRO A 422 33.46 -6.05 42.60
N GLN A 423 32.46 -6.85 42.94
CA GLN A 423 31.80 -6.78 44.25
C GLN A 423 32.38 -7.92 45.08
N ASP A 424 33.46 -7.64 45.81
CA ASP A 424 33.86 -8.33 47.04
C ASP A 424 35.12 -7.65 47.60
N GLN A 425 34.92 -6.52 48.28
CA GLN A 425 35.78 -6.14 49.40
C GLN A 425 35.00 -6.38 50.67
N ILE A 426 35.17 -7.60 51.17
CA ILE A 426 34.75 -8.07 52.48
C ILE A 426 35.32 -7.12 53.53
N ALA A 427 34.42 -6.58 54.35
CA ALA A 427 34.75 -5.89 55.59
C ALA A 427 35.46 -6.85 56.54
N THR A 428 36.70 -6.52 56.92
CA THR A 428 37.37 -7.11 58.07
C THR A 428 36.79 -6.50 59.36
N PRO A 429 36.44 -7.30 60.38
CA PRO A 429 36.00 -6.78 61.66
C PRO A 429 37.21 -6.40 62.53
N SER A 430 37.20 -5.18 63.07
CA SER A 430 38.15 -4.75 64.10
C SER A 430 37.73 -5.30 65.46
N ALA A 431 38.67 -5.95 66.14
CA ALA A 431 38.67 -6.17 67.59
C ALA A 431 39.20 -4.92 68.32
#